data_AF-X1QCF1-F1
#
_entry.id   AF-X1QCF1-F1
#
_cell.length_a   1.000
_cell.length_b   1.000
_cell.length_c   1.000
_cell.angle_alpha   90.00
_cell.angle_beta   90.00
_cell.angle_gamma   90.00
#
_symmetry.space_group_name_H-M   'P 1'
#
loop_
_entity.id
_entity.type
_entity.pdbx_description
1 polymer ?
#
loop_
_entity_poly.entity_id
_entity_poly.type
_entity_poly.pdbx_seq_one_letter_code
_entity_poly.pdbx_strand_id
1 'polypeptide(L)'
;RIAPDRVDEAVITGEFGSKLSIKALIRIGLLPEGIQKISFNKDLPLQGAIKAIQSNKILNQLEEIRELSTHIDLAAQPDFQEVFVSSLKLAPWN
;
A
#
# COMPACT_ATOMS: atom_id res chain seq x y z
N ARG A 1 -12.30 -7.17 8.21
CA ARG A 1 -10.89 -6.71 8.28
C ARG A 1 -9.97 -7.89 8.04
N ILE A 2 -8.87 -7.71 7.29
CA ILE A 2 -7.84 -8.73 7.07
C ILE A 2 -6.72 -8.46 8.06
N ALA A 3 -6.26 -9.48 8.79
CA ALA A 3 -5.16 -9.33 9.74
C ALA A 3 -3.81 -9.24 8.99
N PRO A 4 -2.83 -8.46 9.49
CA PRO A 4 -1.55 -8.26 8.79
C PRO A 4 -0.77 -9.53 8.50
N ASP A 5 -0.88 -10.55 9.35
CA ASP A 5 -0.26 -11.87 9.20
C ASP A 5 -0.80 -12.68 8.01
N ARG A 6 -1.99 -12.30 7.50
CA ARG A 6 -2.58 -12.86 6.27
C ARG A 6 -2.12 -12.15 5.00
N VAL A 7 -1.22 -11.17 5.10
CA VAL A 7 -0.65 -10.46 3.96
C VAL A 7 0.72 -11.03 3.65
N ASP A 8 0.82 -11.76 2.55
CA ASP A 8 2.07 -12.40 2.12
C ASP A 8 3.13 -11.37 1.65
N GLU A 9 2.72 -10.35 0.91
CA GLU A 9 3.61 -9.28 0.47
C GLU A 9 2.93 -7.90 0.49
N ALA A 10 3.63 -6.91 1.02
CA ALA A 10 3.32 -5.50 0.85
C ALA A 10 4.38 -4.82 -0.02
N VAL A 11 3.94 -4.22 -1.11
CA VAL A 11 4.77 -3.46 -2.05
C VAL A 11 4.56 -1.98 -1.80
N ILE A 12 5.59 -1.29 -1.30
CA ILE A 12 5.57 0.14 -1.03
C ILE A 12 6.18 0.86 -2.23
N THR A 13 5.43 1.80 -2.81
CA THR A 13 5.88 2.63 -3.92
C THR A 13 5.66 4.11 -3.66
N GLY A 14 6.52 4.94 -4.24
CA GLY A 14 6.52 6.40 -4.09
C GLY A 14 7.95 6.93 -4.01
N GLU A 15 8.09 8.26 -3.93
CA GLU A 15 9.40 8.92 -3.80
C GLU A 15 9.87 9.02 -2.34
N PHE A 16 9.81 7.91 -1.60
CA PHE A 16 10.18 7.88 -0.17
C PHE A 16 11.70 7.81 0.11
N GLY A 17 12.54 8.02 -0.91
CA GLY A 17 13.99 7.94 -0.79
C GLY A 17 14.56 6.51 -0.82
N SER A 18 15.88 6.40 -0.79
CA SER A 18 16.57 5.16 -1.20
C SER A 18 16.54 4.00 -0.20
N LYS A 19 16.28 4.20 1.11
CA LYS A 19 16.13 3.11 2.10
C LYS A 19 15.35 3.57 3.34
N LEU A 20 14.04 3.31 3.38
CA LEU A 20 13.30 3.41 4.64
C LEU A 20 13.60 2.17 5.51
N SER A 21 13.80 2.38 6.81
CA SER A 21 13.97 1.27 7.76
C SER A 21 12.61 0.68 8.12
N ILE A 22 12.33 -0.54 7.65
CA ILE A 22 11.08 -1.27 7.96
C ILE A 22 10.82 -1.28 9.47
N LYS A 23 11.86 -1.57 10.28
CA LYS A 23 11.76 -1.55 11.74
C LYS A 23 11.35 -0.19 12.29
N ALA A 24 11.84 0.90 11.70
CA ALA A 24 11.43 2.24 12.11
C ALA A 24 9.98 2.54 11.72
N LEU A 25 9.56 2.15 10.51
CA LEU A 25 8.19 2.34 10.03
C LEU A 25 7.16 1.59 10.89
N ILE A 26 7.47 0.36 11.29
CA ILE A 26 6.64 -0.41 12.23
C ILE A 26 6.60 0.26 13.60
N ARG A 27 7.77 0.67 14.13
CA ARG A 27 7.87 1.29 15.45
C ARG A 27 7.05 2.59 15.57
N ILE A 28 6.98 3.39 14.51
CA ILE A 28 6.21 4.65 14.52
C ILE A 28 4.74 4.45 14.12
N GLY A 29 4.31 3.23 13.80
CA GLY A 29 2.93 2.95 13.43
C GLY A 29 2.58 3.22 11.96
N LEU A 30 3.55 3.41 11.07
CA LEU A 30 3.27 3.60 9.64
C LEU A 30 2.88 2.28 8.97
N LEU A 31 3.54 1.19 9.35
CA LEU A 31 3.25 -0.16 8.85
C LEU A 31 2.87 -1.07 10.01
N PRO A 32 1.96 -2.03 9.82
CA PRO A 32 1.71 -3.05 10.82
C PRO A 32 2.91 -4.00 10.94
N GLU A 33 3.05 -4.61 12.12
CA GLU A 33 3.85 -5.81 12.28
C GLU A 33 3.10 -7.03 11.72
N GLY A 34 3.82 -8.09 11.32
CA GLY A 34 3.24 -9.37 10.92
C GLY A 34 3.14 -9.62 9.40
N ILE A 35 3.32 -8.61 8.56
CA ILE A 35 3.42 -8.81 7.10
C ILE A 35 4.67 -9.66 6.79
N GLN A 36 4.51 -10.72 6.00
CA GLN A 36 5.60 -11.68 5.77
C GLN A 36 6.77 -11.08 4.97
N LYS A 37 6.46 -10.27 3.95
CA LYS A 37 7.46 -9.63 3.08
C LYS A 37 7.08 -8.18 2.78
N ILE A 38 8.03 -7.26 2.94
CA ILE A 38 7.87 -5.86 2.59
C ILE A 38 8.96 -5.48 1.59
N SER A 39 8.56 -4.95 0.43
CA SER A 39 9.47 -4.49 -0.62
C SER A 39 9.24 -3.01 -0.95
N PHE A 40 10.32 -2.27 -1.21
CA PHE A 40 10.25 -0.88 -1.66
C PHE A 40 10.60 -0.82 -3.13
N ASN A 41 9.68 -0.30 -3.93
CA ASN A 41 9.87 -0.09 -5.36
C ASN A 41 9.73 1.39 -5.66
N LYS A 42 10.61 1.93 -6.49
CA LYS A 42 10.53 3.33 -6.89
C LYS A 42 9.45 3.50 -7.95
N ASP A 43 8.60 4.50 -7.78
CA ASP A 43 7.68 5.02 -8.81
C ASP A 43 7.09 3.95 -9.76
N LEU A 44 6.39 2.97 -9.18
CA LEU A 44 5.64 1.97 -9.95
C LEU A 44 4.62 2.59 -10.91
N PRO A 45 3.94 3.72 -10.60
CA PRO A 45 3.09 4.41 -11.57
C PRO A 45 3.83 4.78 -12.87
N LEU A 46 4.99 5.43 -12.79
CA LEU A 46 5.78 5.78 -13.98
C LEU A 46 6.27 4.54 -14.73
N GLN A 47 6.75 3.53 -14.01
CA GLN A 47 7.17 2.26 -14.64
C GLN A 47 6.00 1.57 -15.35
N GLY A 48 4.81 1.60 -14.76
CA GLY A 48 3.57 1.08 -15.36
C GLY A 48 3.19 1.84 -16.62
N ALA A 49 3.26 3.17 -16.59
CA ALA A 49 2.99 4.02 -17.76
C ALA A 49 3.94 3.73 -18.93
N ILE A 50 5.25 3.62 -18.65
CA ILE A 50 6.25 3.28 -19.68
C ILE A 50 5.93 1.92 -20.32
N LYS A 51 5.61 0.91 -19.51
CA LYS A 51 5.23 -0.43 -20.01
C LYS A 51 3.94 -0.40 -20.85
N ALA A 52 2.96 0.39 -20.43
CA ALA A 52 1.68 0.52 -21.11
C ALA A 52 1.84 1.15 -22.51
N ILE A 53 2.65 2.22 -22.62
CA ILE A 53 2.93 2.89 -23.90
C ILE A 53 3.57 1.92 -24.91
N GLN A 54 4.35 0.96 -24.44
CA GLN A 54 5.10 0.03 -25.28
C GLN A 54 4.30 -1.22 -25.69
N SER A 55 3.11 -1.46 -25.15
CA SER A 55 2.40 -2.72 -25.37
C SER A 55 0.88 -2.63 -25.18
N ASN A 56 0.14 -2.85 -26.27
CA ASN A 56 -1.33 -2.97 -26.22
C ASN A 56 -1.80 -4.13 -25.34
N LYS A 57 -0.99 -5.19 -25.19
CA LYS A 57 -1.29 -6.29 -24.26
C LYS A 57 -1.32 -5.79 -22.82
N ILE A 58 -0.35 -4.96 -22.43
CA ILE A 58 -0.31 -4.37 -21.08
C ILE A 58 -1.50 -3.43 -20.88
N LEU A 59 -1.87 -2.64 -21.88
CA LEU A 59 -3.07 -1.78 -21.80
C LEU A 59 -4.35 -2.58 -21.52
N ASN A 60 -4.56 -3.70 -22.22
CA ASN A 60 -5.72 -4.55 -21.98
C ASN A 60 -5.71 -5.14 -20.55
N GLN A 61 -4.54 -5.57 -20.05
CA GLN A 61 -4.40 -6.05 -18.68
C GLN A 61 -4.71 -4.96 -17.63
N LEU A 62 -4.41 -3.69 -17.93
CA LEU A 62 -4.76 -2.58 -17.03
C LEU A 62 -6.27 -2.38 -16.95
N GLU A 63 -7.00 -2.51 -18.07
CA GLU A 63 -8.47 -2.46 -18.04
C GLU A 63 -9.05 -3.64 -17.24
N GLU A 64 -8.52 -4.87 -17.40
CA GLU A 64 -8.94 -6.01 -16.59
C GLU A 64 -8.71 -5.76 -15.08
N ILE A 65 -7.54 -5.21 -14.70
CA ILE A 65 -7.24 -4.85 -13.30
C ILE A 65 -8.22 -3.79 -12.80
N ARG A 66 -8.54 -2.78 -13.62
CA ARG A 66 -9.48 -1.72 -13.29
C ARG A 66 -10.87 -2.30 -13.03
N GLU A 67 -11.35 -3.22 -13.87
CA GLU A 67 -12.66 -3.87 -13.72
C GLU A 67 -12.75 -4.72 -12.44
N LEU A 68 -11.65 -5.33 -12.03
CA LEU A 68 -11.55 -6.12 -10.79
C LEU A 68 -11.35 -5.26 -9.53
N SER A 69 -11.00 -3.98 -9.69
CA SER A 69 -10.70 -3.09 -8.58
C SER A 69 -11.97 -2.44 -8.02
N THR A 70 -12.18 -2.55 -6.72
CA THR A 70 -13.31 -1.90 -6.04
C THR A 70 -12.82 -0.71 -5.23
N HIS A 71 -13.41 0.47 -5.47
CA HIS A 71 -13.16 1.65 -4.65
C HIS A 71 -13.93 1.55 -3.33
N ILE A 72 -13.22 1.67 -2.20
CA ILE A 72 -13.80 1.71 -0.86
C ILE A 72 -13.67 3.12 -0.31
N ASP A 73 -14.81 3.78 -0.06
CA ASP A 73 -14.84 5.09 0.58
C ASP A 73 -14.61 4.95 2.10
N LEU A 74 -13.42 5.34 2.55
CA LEU A 74 -13.05 5.31 3.97
C LEU A 74 -13.75 6.38 4.79
N ALA A 75 -14.14 7.52 4.20
CA ALA A 75 -14.86 8.57 4.94
C ALA A 75 -16.27 8.12 5.35
N ALA A 76 -16.85 7.18 4.62
CA ALA A 76 -18.13 6.55 4.94
C ALA A 76 -18.02 5.40 5.96
N GLN A 77 -16.80 4.97 6.33
CA GLN A 77 -16.62 3.89 7.31
C GLN A 77 -16.77 4.44 8.73
N PRO A 78 -17.67 3.86 9.57
CA PRO A 78 -17.96 4.39 10.91
C PRO A 78 -16.76 4.51 11.84
N ASP A 79 -15.74 3.67 11.64
CA ASP A 79 -14.57 3.53 12.49
C ASP A 79 -13.34 4.30 11.97
N PHE A 80 -13.39 4.87 10.76
CA PHE A 80 -12.22 5.51 10.14
C PHE A 80 -11.68 6.67 10.97
N GLN A 81 -12.57 7.56 11.45
CA GLN A 81 -12.16 8.71 12.25
C GLN A 81 -11.48 8.28 13.56
N GLU A 82 -12.04 7.27 14.24
CA GLU A 82 -11.46 6.73 15.48
C GLU A 82 -10.08 6.13 15.23
N VAL A 83 -9.95 5.29 14.20
CA VAL A 83 -8.67 4.70 13.81
C VAL A 83 -7.66 5.79 13.46
N PHE A 84 -8.02 6.75 12.61
CA PHE A 84 -7.13 7.85 12.22
C PHE A 84 -6.61 8.64 13.42
N VAL A 85 -7.49 9.07 14.33
CA VAL A 85 -7.10 9.82 15.54
C VAL A 85 -6.22 8.96 16.44
N SER A 86 -6.52 7.67 16.58
CA SER A 86 -5.69 6.75 17.37
C SER A 86 -4.28 6.57 16.77
N SER A 87 -4.17 6.60 15.44
CA SER A 87 -2.93 6.46 14.67
C SER A 87 -2.10 7.74 14.56
N LEU A 88 -2.58 8.88 15.07
CA LEU A 88 -1.76 10.10 15.19
C LEU A 88 -0.65 9.95 16.25
N LYS A 89 -0.77 8.97 17.14
CA LYS A 89 0.28 8.59 18.07
C LYS A 89 1.35 7.82 17.30
N LEU A 90 2.60 8.27 17.36
CA LEU A 90 3.75 7.55 16.78
C LEU A 90 4.09 6.32 17.63
N ALA A 91 3.28 5.27 17.50
CA ALA A 91 3.37 4.01 18.23
C ALA A 91 3.01 2.84 17.30
N PRO A 92 3.47 1.62 17.57
CA PRO A 92 3.07 0.44 16.82
C PRO A 92 1.54 0.28 16.78
N TRP A 93 1.02 -0.43 15.77
CA TRP A 93 -0.41 -0.74 15.71
C TRP A 93 -0.79 -1.58 16.94
N ASN A 94 -1.93 -1.27 17.55
CA ASN A 94 -2.48 -2.00 18.70
C ASN A 94 -3.29 -3.22 18.23
#